data_AF-A0A8C9KVQ2-F1
#
_entry.id   AF-A0A8C9KVQ2-F1
#
_cell.length_a   1.000
_cell.length_b   1.000
_cell.length_c   1.000
_cell.angle_alpha   90.00
_cell.angle_beta   90.00
_cell.angle_gamma   90.00
#
_symmetry.space_group_name_H-M   'P 1'
#
loop_
_entity.id
_entity.type
_entity.pdbx_description
1 polymer ?
#
loop_
_entity_poly.entity_id
_entity_poly.type
_entity_poly.pdbx_seq_one_letter_code
_entity_poly.pdbx_strand_id
1 'polypeptide(L)' 'MNKLYIGNLPEGVTAAELEKVFAEHQISFSGQFLVKSGYAFVDCPDEQWAMKAIE' A
#
# COMPACT_ATOMS: atom_id res chain seq x y z
N MET A 1 2.13 -5.46 -13.89
CA MET A 1 2.76 -5.75 -12.58
C MET A 1 2.00 -4.99 -11.51
N ASN A 2 1.36 -5.66 -10.55
CA ASN A 2 0.38 -5.05 -9.64
C ASN A 2 0.79 -5.08 -8.16
N LYS A 3 2.04 -5.41 -7.83
CA LYS A 3 2.56 -5.33 -6.45
C LYS A 3 3.27 -4.01 -6.23
N LEU A 4 2.89 -3.30 -5.17
CA LEU A 4 3.51 -2.06 -4.74
C LEU A 4 4.45 -2.30 -3.57
N TYR A 5 5.57 -1.59 -3.58
CA TYR A 5 6.48 -1.47 -2.46
C TYR A 5 6.34 -0.07 -1.86
N ILE A 6 6.09 0.00 -0.56
CA ILE A 6 5.95 1.23 0.20
C ILE A 6 7.14 1.33 1.13
N GLY A 7 8.10 2.18 0.81
CA GLY A 7 9.31 2.39 1.61
C GLY A 7 9.20 3.58 2.56
N ASN A 8 10.27 3.80 3.35
CA ASN A 8 10.38 4.94 4.27
C ASN A 8 9.25 5.00 5.31
N LEU A 9 8.78 3.82 5.75
CA LEU A 9 7.75 3.74 6.78
C LEU A 9 8.38 3.86 8.18
N PRO A 10 7.73 4.59 9.11
CA PRO A 10 8.20 4.69 10.48
C PRO A 10 8.11 3.34 11.20
N GLU A 11 8.97 3.15 12.21
CA GLU A 11 8.89 1.97 13.08
C GLU A 11 7.53 1.96 13.81
N GLY A 12 6.84 0.81 13.75
CA GLY A 12 5.53 0.63 14.37
C GLY A 12 4.33 0.97 13.49
N VAL A 13 4.53 1.31 12.20
CA VAL A 13 3.40 1.39 11.26
C VAL A 13 2.66 0.06 11.21
N THR A 14 1.34 0.11 11.07
CA THR A 14 0.50 -1.09 10.99
C THR A 14 -0.22 -1.15 9.65
N ALA A 15 -0.66 -2.35 9.27
CA ALA A 15 -1.47 -2.53 8.06
C ALA A 15 -2.71 -1.63 8.06
N ALA A 16 -3.38 -1.47 9.20
CA ALA A 16 -4.58 -0.65 9.34
C ALA A 16 -4.33 0.83 9.04
N GLU A 17 -3.15 1.36 9.37
CA GLU A 17 -2.80 2.75 9.04
C GLU A 17 -2.58 2.91 7.53
N LEU A 18 -1.95 1.94 6.87
CA LEU A 18 -1.78 1.95 5.41
C LEU A 18 -3.13 1.79 4.67
N GLU A 19 -4.03 0.95 5.20
CA GLU A 19 -5.39 0.80 4.68
C GLU A 19 -6.17 2.11 4.76
N LYS A 20 -6.04 2.85 5.87
CA LYS A 20 -6.65 4.19 6.00
C LYS A 20 -6.12 5.15 4.95
N VAL A 21 -4.81 5.22 4.75
CA VAL A 21 -4.21 6.09 3.72
C VAL A 21 -4.75 5.74 2.33
N PHE A 22 -4.78 4.46 1.98
CA PHE A 22 -5.35 4.04 0.69
C PHE A 22 -6.84 4.39 0.58
N ALA A 23 -7.62 4.26 1.66
CA ALA A 23 -9.02 4.64 1.68
C ALA A 23 -9.23 6.16 1.54
N GLU A 24 -8.43 6.99 2.22
CA GLU A 24 -8.47 8.46 2.14
C GLU A 24 -8.19 8.96 0.71
N HIS A 25 -7.26 8.31 0.02
CA HIS A 25 -6.93 8.60 -1.38
C HIS A 25 -7.83 7.88 -2.39
N GLN A 26 -8.84 7.15 -1.92
CA GLN A 26 -9.76 6.35 -2.75
C GLN A 26 -9.02 5.41 -3.71
N ILE A 27 -7.95 4.78 -3.21
CA ILE A 27 -7.14 3.79 -3.92
C ILE A 27 -7.65 2.40 -3.57
N SER A 28 -8.12 1.67 -4.59
CA SER A 28 -8.45 0.26 -4.42
C SER A 28 -7.18 -0.59 -4.40
N PHE A 29 -7.09 -1.46 -3.39
CA PHE A 29 -6.05 -2.47 -3.28
C PHE A 29 -6.69 -3.86 -3.20
N SER A 30 -5.87 -4.88 -3.44
CA SER A 30 -6.21 -6.29 -3.42
C SER A 30 -5.41 -6.98 -2.31
N GLY A 31 -6.04 -7.89 -1.56
CA GLY A 31 -5.35 -8.64 -0.52
C GLY A 31 -5.07 -7.82 0.75
N GLN A 32 -3.92 -8.05 1.37
CA GLN A 32 -3.55 -7.48 2.68
C GLN A 32 -2.20 -6.75 2.60
N PHE A 33 -2.03 -5.72 3.43
CA PHE A 33 -0.74 -5.05 3.58
C PHE A 33 0.24 -5.93 4.37
N LEU A 34 1.35 -6.29 3.73
CA LEU A 34 2.44 -7.00 4.37
C LEU A 34 3.47 -5.99 4.90
N VAL A 35 3.34 -5.63 6.17
CA VAL A 35 4.24 -4.67 6.84
C VAL A 35 5.50 -5.38 7.36
N LYS A 36 6.65 -4.78 7.12
CA LYS A 36 7.97 -5.14 7.63
C LYS A 36 8.61 -3.92 8.30
N SER A 37 9.75 -4.12 8.95
CA SER A 37 10.48 -3.00 9.56
C SER A 37 11.02 -2.06 8.47
N GLY A 38 10.44 -0.86 8.37
CA GLY A 38 10.85 0.19 7.43
C GLY A 38 10.19 0.17 6.05
N TYR A 39 9.37 -0.85 5.74
CA TYR A 39 8.67 -0.95 4.45
C TYR A 39 7.46 -1.87 4.49
N ALA A 40 6.59 -1.78 3.48
CA ALA A 40 5.44 -2.66 3.31
C ALA A 40 5.23 -3.05 1.84
N PHE A 41 4.46 -4.11 1.63
CA PHE A 41 3.97 -4.51 0.31
C PHE A 41 2.44 -4.56 0.29
N VAL A 42 1.87 -4.24 -0.87
CA VAL A 42 0.44 -4.43 -1.12
C VAL A 42 0.21 -4.84 -2.57
N ASP A 43 -0.78 -5.71 -2.79
CA ASP A 43 -1.25 -6.05 -4.13
C ASP A 43 -2.33 -5.05 -4.56
N CYS A 44 -2.33 -4.63 -5.82
CA CYS A 44 -3.40 -3.83 -6.43
C CYS A 44 -4.21 -4.72 -7.37
N PRO A 45 -5.47 -4.37 -7.66
CA PRO A 45 -6.27 -5.13 -8.61
C PRO A 45 -5.69 -5.06 -10.02
N ASP A 46 -5.25 -3.87 -10.44
CA ASP A 46 -4.74 -3.62 -11.78
C ASP A 46 -3.53 -2.68 -11.75
N GLU A 47 -2.80 -2.61 -12.88
CA GLU A 47 -1.65 -1.71 -13.03
C GLU A 47 -2.05 -0.23 -12.98
N GLN A 48 -3.25 0.12 -13.43
CA GLN A 48 -3.78 1.50 -13.31
C GLN A 48 -3.91 1.94 -11.85
N TRP A 49 -4.39 1.04 -10.98
CA TRP A 49 -4.50 1.32 -9.54
C TRP A 49 -3.13 1.41 -8.90
N ALA A 50 -2.20 0.55 -9.30
CA ALA A 50 -0.81 0.63 -8.86
C ALA A 50 -0.17 1.97 -9.26
N MET A 51 -0.37 2.43 -10.50
CA MET A 51 0.13 3.75 -10.95
C MET A 51 -0.54 4.91 -10.19
N LYS A 52 -1.86 4.87 -10.01
CA LYS A 52 -2.60 5.90 -9.26
C LYS A 52 -2.15 5.99 -7.80
N ALA A 53 -1.66 4.90 -7.21
CA ALA A 53 -1.13 4.90 -5.86
C ALA A 53 0.29 5.47 -5.74
N ILE A 54 1.02 5.56 -6.85
CA ILE A 54 2.40 6.07 -6.90
C ILE A 54 2.43 7.56 -7.29
N GLU A 55 1.51 8.00 -8.16
CA GLU A 55 1.37 9.39 -8.62
C GLU A 55 0.96 10.36 -7.49
#